data_AF-A0A948GID0-F1
#
_entry.id   AF-A0A948GID0-F1
#
_cell.length_a   1.000
_cell.length_b   1.000
_cell.length_c   1.000
_cell.angle_alpha   90.00
_cell.angle_beta   90.00
_cell.angle_gamma   90.00
#
_symmetry.space_group_name_H-M   'P 1'
#
loop_
_entity.id
_entity.type
_entity.pdbx_description
1 polymer ?
#
loop_
_entity_poly.entity_id
_entity_poly.type
_entity_poly.pdbx_seq_one_letter_code
_entity_poly.pdbx_strand_id
1 'polypeptide(L)'
;MQGCGGQDTSATASNIVVNSPAQIAQVSADDYENNVNGVISAATLKRWKDDWTNQRPAGVTGKLIIFQSTIGPAAAEYIMPNGTNVFTYLSPSSEWVQTRTNGVISTQSMVPDGATMDALLVKYNIDPRNDMVVCAMGTGSAGNAMAQGRCWYALRYWGMDKTHLALLNGGNQWINANGMSVADFQATPSTAPNTGTVSVKALQVDNTQLQATLDDMLRIMPGSDADARSDGVFLWDARNLGQYSAGEKVERNEDTDTDTALSQACATAYCDPVNPNNYMAFFQNGGSRQGHPWGAVQLQYAHLLDSTKGYSYKPKAELAAYLTGAVDANGMGFVGSNYALVGTGNAYQEGDTVYTYCETTFRAMITGVASAVILGKPTRFYDGAMVEWSSLSYLADLSGNTILPVNSPWRSDVKSFYRPATSNTVVNARTITDAYASSANAIVNADKAYKTGEAAQSGSGGGGGAPTNPCGG
;
A
#
# COMPACT_ATOMS: atom_id res chain seq x y z
N MET A 1 -38.45 14.87 -28.25
CA MET A 1 -38.19 16.24 -27.78
C MET A 1 -36.84 16.24 -27.10
N GLN A 2 -35.90 17.00 -27.67
CA GLN A 2 -34.51 17.13 -27.25
C GLN A 2 -34.41 17.74 -25.84
N GLY A 3 -33.49 17.22 -25.05
CA GLY A 3 -33.01 17.81 -23.81
C GLY A 3 -31.57 17.37 -23.58
N CYS A 4 -30.65 17.87 -24.42
CA CYS A 4 -29.22 17.77 -24.15
C CYS A 4 -28.89 18.71 -23.00
N GLY A 5 -28.57 18.16 -21.83
CA GLY A 5 -28.02 18.93 -20.71
C GLY A 5 -26.62 19.41 -21.08
N GLY A 6 -26.44 20.72 -21.15
CA GLY A 6 -25.13 21.34 -21.30
C GLY A 6 -24.22 20.92 -20.14
N GLN A 7 -23.05 20.39 -20.47
CA GLN A 7 -22.01 20.07 -19.52
C GLN A 7 -21.46 21.39 -18.99
N ASP A 8 -21.62 21.65 -17.68
CA ASP A 8 -21.11 22.85 -17.05
C ASP A 8 -19.57 22.76 -16.98
N THR A 9 -18.90 23.43 -17.92
CA THR A 9 -17.43 23.53 -17.98
C THR A 9 -16.86 24.56 -17.00
N SER A 10 -17.70 25.19 -16.16
CA SER A 10 -17.26 26.18 -15.16
C SER A 10 -17.01 25.59 -13.77
N ALA A 11 -17.48 24.36 -13.51
CA ALA A 11 -17.23 23.66 -12.25
C ALA A 11 -15.78 23.16 -12.17
N THR A 12 -15.07 23.42 -11.07
CA THR A 12 -13.69 22.95 -10.85
C THR A 12 -13.58 21.43 -10.97
N ALA A 13 -14.60 20.66 -10.57
CA ALA A 13 -14.64 19.21 -10.77
C ALA A 13 -14.58 18.78 -12.24
N SER A 14 -15.12 19.56 -13.18
CA SER A 14 -15.08 19.25 -14.63
C SER A 14 -13.68 19.34 -15.24
N ASN A 15 -12.75 20.00 -14.55
CA ASN A 15 -11.38 20.25 -15.00
C ASN A 15 -10.33 19.35 -14.34
N ILE A 16 -10.71 18.48 -13.38
CA ILE A 16 -9.77 17.54 -12.75
C ILE A 16 -9.70 16.25 -13.57
N VAL A 17 -8.49 15.87 -13.96
CA VAL A 17 -8.26 14.60 -14.66
C VAL A 17 -8.33 13.44 -13.66
N VAL A 18 -9.34 12.57 -13.79
CA VAL A 18 -9.43 11.34 -12.99
C VAL A 18 -8.58 10.25 -13.64
N ASN A 19 -7.53 9.81 -12.94
CA ASN A 19 -6.64 8.77 -13.45
C ASN A 19 -7.14 7.38 -13.05
N SER A 20 -7.12 6.47 -14.03
CA SER A 20 -7.26 5.03 -13.80
C SER A 20 -6.03 4.45 -13.08
N PRO A 21 -6.15 3.27 -12.44
CA PRO A 21 -5.00 2.59 -11.83
C PRO A 21 -3.81 2.41 -12.79
N ALA A 22 -4.08 2.14 -14.08
CA ALA A 22 -3.05 2.02 -15.12
C ALA A 22 -2.31 3.34 -15.40
N GLN A 23 -3.03 4.47 -15.40
CA GLN A 23 -2.43 5.80 -15.59
C GLN A 23 -1.60 6.24 -14.38
N ILE A 24 -2.02 5.84 -13.17
CA ILE A 24 -1.30 6.12 -11.92
C ILE A 24 0.02 5.34 -11.86
N ALA A 25 0.04 4.10 -12.34
CA ALA A 25 1.21 3.24 -12.35
C ALA A 25 2.38 3.84 -13.17
N GLN A 26 3.59 3.36 -12.87
CA GLN A 26 4.82 3.65 -13.61
C GLN A 26 5.67 2.39 -13.72
N VAL A 27 6.50 2.32 -14.75
CA VAL A 27 7.41 1.19 -14.96
C VAL A 27 8.82 1.65 -14.66
N SER A 28 9.51 0.92 -13.78
CA SER A 28 10.94 1.12 -13.55
C SER A 28 11.75 0.51 -14.70
N ALA A 29 12.95 1.04 -14.95
CA ALA A 29 13.94 0.39 -15.79
C ALA A 29 14.32 -0.99 -15.22
N ASP A 30 14.88 -1.84 -16.08
CA ASP A 30 15.35 -3.19 -15.69
C ASP A 30 16.51 -3.13 -14.71
N ASP A 31 17.37 -2.11 -14.86
CA ASP A 31 18.38 -1.71 -13.89
C ASP A 31 17.96 -0.38 -13.25
N TYR A 32 17.82 -0.39 -11.91
CA TYR A 32 17.40 0.77 -11.13
C TYR A 32 18.39 1.94 -11.16
N GLU A 33 19.64 1.72 -11.57
CA GLU A 33 20.61 2.80 -11.81
C GLU A 33 20.16 3.76 -12.92
N ASN A 34 19.33 3.29 -13.86
CA ASN A 34 18.80 4.08 -14.97
C ASN A 34 17.54 4.86 -14.62
N ASN A 35 16.98 4.67 -13.42
CA ASN A 35 15.77 5.37 -13.01
C ASN A 35 16.06 6.81 -12.58
N VAL A 36 15.16 7.72 -12.96
CA VAL A 36 15.15 9.13 -12.54
C VAL A 36 13.92 9.50 -11.69
N ASN A 37 13.06 8.52 -11.43
CA ASN A 37 11.89 8.55 -10.53
C ASN A 37 11.51 7.10 -10.19
N GLY A 38 10.49 6.87 -9.35
CA GLY A 38 10.16 5.52 -8.90
C GLY A 38 11.29 4.95 -8.02
N VAL A 39 11.67 3.68 -8.19
CA VAL A 39 12.74 3.09 -7.38
C VAL A 39 14.11 3.52 -7.92
N ILE A 40 14.84 4.35 -7.19
CA ILE A 40 16.16 4.87 -7.61
C ILE A 40 17.28 4.27 -6.77
N SER A 41 18.49 4.25 -7.33
CA SER A 41 19.69 3.83 -6.60
C SER A 41 20.27 4.92 -5.71
N ALA A 42 21.19 4.50 -4.83
CA ALA A 42 22.02 5.41 -4.05
C ALA A 42 22.92 6.28 -4.94
N ALA A 43 23.47 5.74 -6.03
CA ALA A 43 24.30 6.52 -6.94
C ALA A 43 23.49 7.63 -7.63
N THR A 44 22.25 7.35 -8.04
CA THR A 44 21.35 8.37 -8.57
C THR A 44 21.05 9.46 -7.56
N LEU A 45 20.69 9.10 -6.32
CA LEU A 45 20.46 10.11 -5.29
C LEU A 45 21.74 10.90 -4.94
N LYS A 46 22.91 10.26 -4.97
CA LYS A 46 24.20 10.92 -4.74
C LYS A 46 24.46 12.00 -5.78
N ARG A 47 24.30 11.69 -7.07
CA ARG A 47 24.44 12.69 -8.15
C ARG A 47 23.51 13.88 -7.92
N TRP A 48 22.25 13.63 -7.54
CA TRP A 48 21.29 14.69 -7.28
C TRP A 48 21.62 15.53 -6.07
N LYS A 49 22.03 14.94 -4.95
CA LYS A 49 22.36 15.72 -3.74
C LYS A 49 23.64 16.54 -3.92
N ASP A 50 24.60 16.02 -4.68
CA ASP A 50 25.91 16.65 -4.87
C ASP A 50 25.83 17.82 -5.87
N ASP A 51 24.97 17.72 -6.89
CA ASP A 51 24.82 18.77 -7.91
C ASP A 51 23.36 18.90 -8.40
N TRP A 52 22.47 19.27 -7.47
CA TRP A 52 21.03 19.34 -7.76
C TRP A 52 20.67 20.23 -8.95
N THR A 53 21.32 21.38 -9.07
CA THR A 53 21.02 22.37 -10.10
C THR A 53 21.22 21.81 -11.51
N ASN A 54 22.24 20.97 -11.72
CA ASN A 54 22.53 20.40 -13.04
C ASN A 54 22.07 18.94 -13.20
N GLN A 55 21.80 18.21 -12.11
CA GLN A 55 21.48 16.78 -12.15
C GLN A 55 20.01 16.44 -11.90
N ARG A 56 19.18 17.44 -11.54
CA ARG A 56 17.74 17.20 -11.32
C ARG A 56 17.04 16.61 -12.56
N PRO A 57 16.05 15.72 -12.39
CA PRO A 57 15.27 15.18 -13.49
C PRO A 57 14.58 16.27 -14.32
N ALA A 58 14.34 15.98 -15.60
CA ALA A 58 13.55 16.86 -16.46
C ALA A 58 12.14 17.08 -15.88
N GLY A 59 11.65 18.33 -15.95
CA GLY A 59 10.36 18.74 -15.37
C GLY A 59 10.44 19.19 -13.91
N VAL A 60 11.47 18.77 -13.16
CA VAL A 60 11.69 19.22 -11.79
C VAL A 60 12.43 20.56 -11.78
N THR A 61 11.83 21.57 -11.17
CA THR A 61 12.38 22.94 -11.13
C THR A 61 12.63 23.46 -9.71
N GLY A 62 12.08 22.79 -8.70
CA GLY A 62 12.18 23.12 -7.29
C GLY A 62 13.33 22.41 -6.58
N LYS A 63 13.09 22.05 -5.33
CA LYS A 63 14.02 21.43 -4.38
C LYS A 63 14.04 19.92 -4.48
N LEU A 64 15.09 19.31 -3.95
CA LEU A 64 15.13 17.90 -3.60
C LEU A 64 14.81 17.74 -2.10
N ILE A 65 13.73 17.01 -1.81
CA ILE A 65 13.27 16.73 -0.46
C ILE A 65 13.38 15.23 -0.20
N ILE A 66 14.16 14.85 0.79
CA ILE A 66 14.39 13.45 1.17
C ILE A 66 13.68 13.20 2.50
N PHE A 67 12.70 12.30 2.50
CA PHE A 67 12.01 11.87 3.70
C PHE A 67 12.56 10.54 4.18
N GLN A 68 13.34 10.54 5.25
CA GLN A 68 13.74 9.30 5.92
C GLN A 68 12.70 8.89 6.96
N SER A 69 12.20 7.66 6.90
CA SER A 69 11.23 7.15 7.86
C SER A 69 11.82 6.95 9.26
N THR A 70 13.12 6.67 9.34
CA THR A 70 13.87 6.54 10.60
C THR A 70 15.25 7.19 10.47
N ILE A 71 15.95 7.32 11.60
CA ILE A 71 17.38 7.58 11.60
C ILE A 71 18.14 6.34 11.08
N GLY A 72 19.17 6.55 10.27
CA GLY A 72 20.11 5.49 9.89
C GLY A 72 21.04 5.08 11.04
N PRO A 73 21.91 4.08 10.84
CA PRO A 73 22.92 3.71 11.83
C PRO A 73 23.98 4.82 11.98
N ALA A 74 24.82 4.70 13.00
CA ALA A 74 25.94 5.61 13.22
C ALA A 74 26.83 5.73 11.97
N ALA A 75 27.25 6.96 11.66
CA ALA A 75 27.99 7.33 10.45
C ALA A 75 27.20 7.21 9.12
N ALA A 76 25.90 6.93 9.19
CA ALA A 76 24.98 6.98 8.05
C ALA A 76 23.59 7.45 8.48
N GLU A 77 23.49 8.35 9.46
CA GLU A 77 22.25 8.72 10.13
C GLU A 77 21.27 9.41 9.17
N TYR A 78 21.70 10.47 8.51
CA TYR A 78 20.90 11.22 7.54
C TYR A 78 21.69 11.52 6.29
N ILE A 79 21.08 11.28 5.12
CA ILE A 79 21.65 11.71 3.83
C ILE A 79 21.89 13.22 3.89
N MET A 80 23.13 13.64 3.60
CA MET A 80 23.57 15.00 3.84
C MET A 80 22.80 16.01 2.97
N PRO A 81 22.04 16.95 3.58
CA PRO A 81 21.44 18.07 2.87
C PRO A 81 22.50 19.13 2.54
N ASN A 82 22.19 20.02 1.60
CA ASN A 82 23.03 21.20 1.33
C ASN A 82 22.46 22.49 1.95
N GLY A 83 21.29 22.41 2.59
CA GLY A 83 20.63 23.52 3.30
C GLY A 83 20.06 24.63 2.41
N THR A 84 20.17 24.51 1.08
CA THR A 84 19.68 25.51 0.12
C THR A 84 18.61 24.92 -0.79
N ASN A 85 18.95 23.85 -1.52
CA ASN A 85 18.06 23.19 -2.47
C ASN A 85 17.83 21.70 -2.18
N VAL A 86 18.61 21.11 -1.29
CA VAL A 86 18.53 19.71 -0.88
C VAL A 86 18.31 19.64 0.62
N PHE A 87 17.22 18.98 1.02
CA PHE A 87 16.80 18.86 2.42
C PHE A 87 16.52 17.40 2.76
N THR A 88 16.93 16.97 3.95
CA THR A 88 16.65 15.63 4.46
C THR A 88 15.93 15.75 5.78
N TYR A 89 14.70 15.26 5.84
CA TYR A 89 13.87 15.32 7.04
C TYR A 89 13.65 13.92 7.61
N LEU A 90 13.57 13.83 8.94
CA LEU A 90 12.96 12.69 9.60
C LEU A 90 11.43 12.83 9.48
N SER A 91 10.79 11.86 8.84
CA SER A 91 9.33 11.82 8.65
C SER A 91 8.84 10.40 8.91
N PRO A 92 8.51 10.05 10.17
CA PRO A 92 8.07 8.70 10.52
C PRO A 92 6.73 8.35 9.87
N SER A 93 6.46 7.06 9.70
CA SER A 93 5.22 6.57 9.07
C SER A 93 3.93 7.09 9.71
N SER A 94 3.96 7.42 11.01
CA SER A 94 2.82 7.98 11.75
C SER A 94 2.32 9.31 11.19
N GLU A 95 3.15 10.05 10.44
CA GLU A 95 2.72 11.29 9.77
C GLU A 95 1.87 11.02 8.52
N TRP A 96 1.98 9.82 7.94
CA TRP A 96 1.39 9.45 6.66
C TRP A 96 0.14 8.58 6.83
N VAL A 97 -0.48 8.63 8.00
CA VAL A 97 -1.66 7.84 8.35
C VAL A 97 -2.64 8.62 9.22
N GLN A 98 -3.91 8.24 9.16
CA GLN A 98 -4.97 8.79 9.98
C GLN A 98 -6.02 7.72 10.27
N THR A 99 -6.67 7.78 11.43
CA THR A 99 -7.88 6.99 11.69
C THR A 99 -9.07 7.69 11.05
N ARG A 100 -9.78 7.01 10.15
CA ARG A 100 -10.89 7.60 9.37
C ARG A 100 -12.04 6.63 9.26
N THR A 101 -13.27 7.15 9.16
CA THR A 101 -14.48 6.35 8.89
C THR A 101 -14.78 6.32 7.41
N ASN A 102 -15.03 5.12 6.88
CA ASN A 102 -15.47 4.94 5.49
C ASN A 102 -17.00 5.07 5.33
N GLY A 103 -17.72 5.35 6.42
CA GLY A 103 -19.18 5.39 6.51
C GLY A 103 -19.77 4.19 7.25
N VAL A 104 -19.13 3.02 7.14
CA VAL A 104 -19.53 1.78 7.81
C VAL A 104 -18.77 1.61 9.13
N ILE A 105 -17.45 1.75 9.08
CA ILE A 105 -16.53 1.47 10.19
C ILE A 105 -15.39 2.50 10.22
N SER A 106 -14.90 2.80 11.41
CA SER A 106 -13.68 3.56 11.61
C SER A 106 -12.46 2.64 11.61
N THR A 107 -11.51 2.91 10.71
CA THR A 107 -10.31 2.10 10.52
C THR A 107 -9.07 2.96 10.75
N GLN A 108 -8.06 2.38 11.41
CA GLN A 108 -6.76 3.01 11.63
C GLN A 108 -5.88 2.90 10.37
N SER A 109 -4.83 3.71 10.30
CA SER A 109 -3.84 3.64 9.22
C SER A 109 -4.36 3.97 7.82
N MET A 110 -5.47 4.72 7.71
CA MET A 110 -5.99 5.21 6.44
C MET A 110 -5.16 6.38 5.90
N VAL A 111 -5.23 6.65 4.60
CA VAL A 111 -4.54 7.81 4.00
C VAL A 111 -5.00 9.11 4.67
N PRO A 112 -4.09 10.02 5.02
CA PRO A 112 -4.48 11.29 5.63
C PRO A 112 -5.45 12.07 4.73
N ASP A 113 -6.39 12.76 5.36
CA ASP A 113 -7.26 13.71 4.69
C ASP A 113 -6.48 14.90 4.11
N GLY A 114 -7.15 15.67 3.25
CA GLY A 114 -6.49 16.74 2.51
C GLY A 114 -5.94 17.86 3.41
N ALA A 115 -6.59 18.13 4.54
CA ALA A 115 -6.13 19.14 5.49
C ALA A 115 -4.84 18.70 6.20
N THR A 116 -4.75 17.42 6.57
CA THR A 116 -3.55 16.82 7.16
C THR A 116 -2.41 16.80 6.15
N MET A 117 -2.69 16.48 4.88
CA MET A 117 -1.68 16.55 3.83
C MET A 117 -1.20 17.97 3.57
N ASP A 118 -2.09 18.95 3.51
CA ASP A 118 -1.71 20.36 3.40
C ASP A 118 -0.82 20.78 4.56
N ALA A 119 -1.13 20.35 5.80
CA ALA A 119 -0.29 20.62 6.95
C ALA A 119 1.13 20.03 6.80
N LEU A 120 1.28 18.84 6.21
CA LEU A 120 2.60 18.26 5.91
C LEU A 120 3.34 19.04 4.82
N LEU A 121 2.66 19.46 3.75
CA LEU A 121 3.26 20.30 2.71
C LEU A 121 3.71 21.64 3.28
N VAL A 122 2.94 22.25 4.18
CA VAL A 122 3.30 23.47 4.91
C VAL A 122 4.51 23.24 5.80
N LYS A 123 4.49 22.18 6.63
CA LYS A 123 5.56 21.83 7.56
C LYS A 123 6.91 21.72 6.88
N TYR A 124 6.97 21.01 5.76
CA TYR A 124 8.21 20.76 5.01
C TYR A 124 8.46 21.75 3.87
N ASN A 125 7.58 22.74 3.69
CA ASN A 125 7.61 23.71 2.60
C ASN A 125 7.70 23.04 1.21
N ILE A 126 6.87 22.04 0.93
CA ILE A 126 6.91 21.31 -0.34
C ILE A 126 6.00 22.00 -1.37
N ASP A 127 6.51 22.23 -2.58
CA ASP A 127 5.69 22.46 -3.76
C ASP A 127 5.63 21.18 -4.61
N PRO A 128 4.55 20.38 -4.49
CA PRO A 128 4.45 19.09 -5.18
C PRO A 128 4.37 19.17 -6.71
N ARG A 129 4.31 20.38 -7.28
CA ARG A 129 4.36 20.60 -8.74
C ARG A 129 5.77 20.81 -9.27
N ASN A 130 6.70 21.19 -8.39
CA ASN A 130 8.03 21.67 -8.78
C ASN A 130 9.16 20.89 -8.10
N ASP A 131 8.95 20.46 -6.85
CA ASP A 131 9.94 19.75 -6.06
C ASP A 131 10.01 18.27 -6.45
N MET A 132 11.16 17.64 -6.19
CA MET A 132 11.34 16.19 -6.21
C MET A 132 11.31 15.67 -4.78
N VAL A 133 10.49 14.66 -4.50
CA VAL A 133 10.45 13.98 -3.21
C VAL A 133 11.03 12.58 -3.33
N VAL A 134 11.91 12.22 -2.40
CA VAL A 134 12.48 10.88 -2.27
C VAL A 134 12.08 10.32 -0.91
N CYS A 135 11.23 9.31 -0.90
CA CYS A 135 10.95 8.54 0.31
C CYS A 135 12.12 7.56 0.55
N ALA A 136 12.66 7.51 1.76
CA ALA A 136 13.82 6.73 2.16
C ALA A 136 13.60 6.03 3.51
N MET A 137 14.28 4.91 3.75
CA MET A 137 14.11 4.11 4.97
C MET A 137 14.84 4.72 6.18
N GLY A 138 16.00 5.35 5.96
CA GLY A 138 17.00 5.52 7.02
C GLY A 138 17.62 4.17 7.34
N THR A 139 17.34 3.58 8.50
CA THR A 139 17.76 2.20 8.77
C THR A 139 16.97 1.22 7.89
N GLY A 140 17.65 0.40 7.10
CA GLY A 140 17.01 -0.61 6.26
C GLY A 140 16.38 -1.70 7.11
N SER A 141 15.08 -1.92 6.90
CA SER A 141 14.30 -3.02 7.48
C SER A 141 13.05 -3.22 6.62
N ALA A 142 12.42 -4.38 6.74
CA ALA A 142 11.11 -4.61 6.12
C ALA A 142 10.08 -3.54 6.56
N GLY A 143 10.02 -3.20 7.86
CA GLY A 143 9.11 -2.18 8.38
C GLY A 143 9.38 -0.77 7.82
N ASN A 144 10.64 -0.40 7.63
CA ASN A 144 10.99 0.90 7.06
C ASN A 144 10.78 0.96 5.54
N ALA A 145 10.90 -0.17 4.83
CA ALA A 145 10.48 -0.27 3.44
C ALA A 145 8.96 -0.08 3.29
N MET A 146 8.16 -0.59 4.23
CA MET A 146 6.72 -0.31 4.28
C MET A 146 6.45 1.18 4.51
N ALA A 147 7.15 1.81 5.46
CA ALA A 147 7.02 3.25 5.75
C ALA A 147 7.39 4.12 4.53
N GLN A 148 8.43 3.72 3.80
CA GLN A 148 8.84 4.35 2.55
C GLN A 148 7.73 4.28 1.50
N GLY A 149 7.15 3.10 1.27
CA GLY A 149 6.04 2.93 0.35
C GLY A 149 4.79 3.70 0.81
N ARG A 150 4.59 3.87 2.12
CA ARG A 150 3.48 4.68 2.66
C ARG A 150 3.61 6.17 2.33
N CYS A 151 4.82 6.72 2.45
CA CYS A 151 5.14 8.08 1.99
C CYS A 151 4.83 8.24 0.49
N TRP A 152 5.24 7.27 -0.33
CA TRP A 152 4.96 7.28 -1.77
C TRP A 152 3.45 7.23 -2.05
N TYR A 153 2.74 6.31 -1.40
CA TYR A 153 1.30 6.10 -1.59
C TYR A 153 0.50 7.37 -1.26
N ALA A 154 0.77 8.01 -0.11
CA ALA A 154 0.05 9.21 0.30
C ALA A 154 0.25 10.36 -0.70
N LEU A 155 1.49 10.60 -1.14
CA LEU A 155 1.79 11.66 -2.11
C LEU A 155 1.16 11.38 -3.48
N ARG A 156 1.22 10.13 -3.98
CA ARG A 156 0.58 9.77 -5.26
C ARG A 156 -0.94 9.84 -5.20
N TYR A 157 -1.56 9.35 -4.12
CA TYR A 157 -3.02 9.42 -3.91
C TYR A 157 -3.53 10.86 -4.00
N TRP A 158 -2.80 11.81 -3.39
CA TRP A 158 -3.15 13.22 -3.44
C TRP A 158 -2.75 13.95 -4.72
N GLY A 159 -2.16 13.25 -5.69
CA GLY A 159 -1.97 13.77 -7.04
C GLY A 159 -0.57 14.26 -7.36
N MET A 160 0.43 14.02 -6.50
CA MET A 160 1.82 14.33 -6.85
C MET A 160 2.21 13.53 -8.10
N ASP A 161 2.81 14.19 -9.09
CA ASP A 161 3.16 13.54 -10.34
C ASP A 161 4.26 12.49 -10.11
N LYS A 162 4.15 11.37 -10.82
CA LYS A 162 5.08 10.24 -10.69
C LYS A 162 6.52 10.60 -11.11
N THR A 163 6.70 11.60 -11.95
CA THR A 163 8.01 12.13 -12.35
C THR A 163 8.69 12.97 -11.28
N HIS A 164 7.96 13.38 -10.24
CA HIS A 164 8.44 14.17 -9.10
C HIS A 164 8.59 13.34 -7.81
N LEU A 165 8.49 12.01 -7.90
CA LEU A 165 8.49 11.15 -6.73
C LEU A 165 9.36 9.90 -6.93
N ALA A 166 10.17 9.59 -5.93
CA ALA A 166 11.03 8.41 -5.92
C ALA A 166 11.08 7.72 -4.55
N LEU A 167 11.52 6.46 -4.58
CA LEU A 167 11.86 5.62 -3.44
C LEU A 167 13.35 5.26 -3.53
N LEU A 168 14.13 5.57 -2.51
CA LEU A 168 15.53 5.17 -2.44
C LEU A 168 15.66 3.65 -2.17
N ASN A 169 16.34 2.92 -3.05
CA ASN A 169 16.47 1.48 -2.92
C ASN A 169 17.53 1.07 -1.89
N GLY A 170 17.09 0.53 -0.75
CA GLY A 170 17.94 0.07 0.34
C GLY A 170 18.16 1.11 1.45
N GLY A 171 18.42 0.62 2.66
CA GLY A 171 18.72 1.44 3.83
C GLY A 171 20.14 1.97 3.89
N ASN A 172 20.34 2.99 4.72
CA ASN A 172 21.58 3.75 4.88
C ASN A 172 22.78 2.87 5.23
N GLN A 173 22.60 1.78 5.99
CA GLN A 173 23.67 0.83 6.31
C GLN A 173 24.26 0.15 5.07
N TRP A 174 23.44 -0.04 4.03
CA TRP A 174 23.85 -0.68 2.78
C TRP A 174 24.41 0.35 1.81
N ILE A 175 23.68 1.44 1.61
CA ILE A 175 24.04 2.44 0.60
C ILE A 175 25.32 3.23 0.95
N ASN A 176 25.68 3.33 2.24
CA ASN A 176 26.95 3.90 2.70
C ASN A 176 28.20 3.16 2.18
N ALA A 177 28.05 1.92 1.71
CA ALA A 177 29.13 1.18 1.05
C ALA A 177 28.81 0.84 -0.42
N ASN A 178 27.62 1.22 -0.90
CA ASN A 178 27.09 0.83 -2.20
C ASN A 178 26.41 2.03 -2.88
N GLY A 179 27.22 2.91 -3.46
CA GLY A 179 26.78 4.09 -4.21
C GLY A 179 26.91 5.42 -3.44
N MET A 180 27.06 5.38 -2.12
CA MET A 180 27.44 6.50 -1.26
C MET A 180 28.62 6.12 -0.35
N SER A 181 29.12 7.10 0.41
CA SER A 181 30.21 6.99 1.37
C SER A 181 29.86 7.71 2.68
N VAL A 182 30.68 7.57 3.72
CA VAL A 182 30.42 8.22 5.02
C VAL A 182 30.29 9.75 4.92
N ALA A 183 31.01 10.37 3.98
CA ALA A 183 30.95 11.81 3.73
C ALA A 183 29.61 12.27 3.13
N ASP A 184 28.78 11.34 2.70
CA ASP A 184 27.45 11.60 2.13
C ASP A 184 26.36 11.64 3.20
N PHE A 185 26.72 11.50 4.48
CA PHE A 185 25.80 11.49 5.62
C PHE A 185 26.22 12.49 6.70
N GLN A 186 25.26 12.85 7.55
CA GLN A 186 25.48 13.67 8.74
C GLN A 186 24.60 13.22 9.91
N ALA A 187 24.94 13.65 11.12
CA ALA A 187 24.30 13.21 12.35
C ALA A 187 22.88 13.79 12.58
N THR A 188 22.56 14.94 11.99
CA THR A 188 21.30 15.66 12.24
C THR A 188 20.49 15.87 10.97
N PRO A 189 19.15 15.77 11.00
CA PRO A 189 18.32 16.10 9.84
C PRO A 189 18.26 17.63 9.64
N SER A 190 17.70 18.05 8.52
CA SER A 190 17.22 19.41 8.32
C SER A 190 16.07 19.74 9.29
N THR A 191 15.99 20.98 9.75
CA THR A 191 14.85 21.48 10.53
C THR A 191 13.69 21.83 9.61
N ALA A 192 12.49 21.33 9.90
CA ALA A 192 11.29 21.65 9.13
C ALA A 192 10.99 23.16 9.20
N PRO A 193 10.85 23.87 8.05
CA PRO A 193 10.74 25.32 8.06
C PRO A 193 9.35 25.82 8.49
N ASN A 194 8.28 25.05 8.31
CA ASN A 194 6.89 25.44 8.59
C ASN A 194 6.44 26.71 7.84
N THR A 195 6.89 26.86 6.60
CA THR A 195 6.63 28.05 5.76
C THR A 195 6.01 27.72 4.40
N GLY A 196 5.65 26.47 4.14
CA GLY A 196 4.98 26.11 2.89
C GLY A 196 3.62 26.79 2.74
N THR A 197 3.20 26.96 1.49
CA THR A 197 1.95 27.64 1.15
C THR A 197 1.12 26.88 0.11
N VAL A 198 1.64 25.76 -0.41
CA VAL A 198 0.98 24.97 -1.45
C VAL A 198 0.02 23.97 -0.82
N SER A 199 -1.12 23.78 -1.46
CA SER A 199 -2.17 22.82 -1.09
C SER A 199 -2.26 21.71 -2.13
N VAL A 200 -2.68 20.51 -1.72
CA VAL A 200 -3.04 19.40 -2.62
C VAL A 200 -4.17 19.76 -3.59
N LYS A 201 -4.95 20.81 -3.29
CA LYS A 201 -5.95 21.39 -4.21
C LYS A 201 -5.33 22.00 -5.47
N ALA A 202 -4.05 22.38 -5.41
CA ALA A 202 -3.33 22.92 -6.57
C ALA A 202 -2.96 21.82 -7.60
N LEU A 203 -3.10 20.54 -7.24
CA LEU A 203 -2.81 19.41 -8.11
C LEU A 203 -4.10 19.02 -8.87
N GLN A 204 -4.22 19.34 -10.15
CA GLN A 204 -5.47 19.15 -10.92
C GLN A 204 -5.69 17.71 -11.43
N VAL A 205 -5.38 16.71 -10.61
CA VAL A 205 -5.55 15.28 -10.94
C VAL A 205 -6.19 14.52 -9.78
N ASP A 206 -7.08 13.58 -10.05
CA ASP A 206 -7.68 12.69 -9.05
C ASP A 206 -7.07 11.29 -9.18
N ASN A 207 -6.30 10.90 -8.16
CA ASN A 207 -5.70 9.57 -8.06
C ASN A 207 -6.34 8.74 -6.93
N THR A 208 -7.53 9.11 -6.47
CA THR A 208 -8.22 8.37 -5.39
C THR A 208 -8.56 6.93 -5.77
N GLN A 209 -8.57 6.61 -7.07
CA GLN A 209 -8.62 5.23 -7.58
C GLN A 209 -7.47 4.35 -7.06
N LEU A 210 -6.35 4.94 -6.61
CA LEU A 210 -5.25 4.22 -5.97
C LEU A 210 -5.69 3.53 -4.67
N GLN A 211 -6.75 4.00 -4.00
CA GLN A 211 -7.38 3.33 -2.89
C GLN A 211 -8.54 2.45 -3.39
N ALA A 212 -8.54 1.17 -3.01
CA ALA A 212 -9.73 0.33 -3.07
C ALA A 212 -10.51 0.51 -1.76
N THR A 213 -11.82 0.76 -1.87
CA THR A 213 -12.71 0.84 -0.70
C THR A 213 -13.27 -0.54 -0.36
N LEU A 214 -13.91 -0.68 0.81
CA LEU A 214 -14.64 -1.91 1.15
C LEU A 214 -15.72 -2.26 0.10
N ASP A 215 -16.38 -1.24 -0.46
CA ASP A 215 -17.40 -1.40 -1.50
C ASP A 215 -16.78 -1.96 -2.79
N ASP A 216 -15.60 -1.45 -3.18
CA ASP A 216 -14.84 -2.02 -4.29
C ASP A 216 -14.45 -3.47 -4.01
N MET A 217 -13.93 -3.76 -2.81
CA MET A 217 -13.52 -5.11 -2.43
C MET A 217 -14.68 -6.09 -2.47
N LEU A 218 -15.85 -5.75 -1.91
CA LEU A 218 -17.02 -6.63 -1.95
C LEU A 218 -17.55 -6.87 -3.37
N ARG A 219 -17.42 -5.87 -4.25
CA ARG A 219 -17.89 -5.94 -5.65
C ARG A 219 -17.03 -6.86 -6.52
N ILE A 220 -15.73 -6.95 -6.25
CA ILE A 220 -14.80 -7.78 -7.03
C ILE A 220 -14.72 -9.22 -6.53
N MET A 221 -15.40 -9.59 -5.44
CA MET A 221 -15.30 -10.95 -4.91
C MET A 221 -15.91 -11.98 -5.88
N PRO A 222 -15.20 -13.07 -6.21
CA PRO A 222 -15.76 -14.16 -6.99
C PRO A 222 -16.88 -14.90 -6.26
N GLY A 223 -17.56 -15.80 -6.97
CA GLY A 223 -18.65 -16.60 -6.40
C GLY A 223 -18.19 -17.70 -5.42
N SER A 224 -16.91 -18.04 -5.42
CA SER A 224 -16.29 -19.07 -4.60
C SER A 224 -14.86 -18.69 -4.24
N ASP A 225 -14.26 -19.39 -3.30
CA ASP A 225 -12.85 -19.19 -2.92
C ASP A 225 -11.86 -19.81 -3.92
N ALA A 226 -11.96 -19.42 -5.18
CA ALA A 226 -11.04 -19.81 -6.22
C ALA A 226 -10.58 -18.56 -6.95
N ASP A 227 -9.29 -18.50 -7.27
CA ASP A 227 -8.72 -17.45 -8.10
C ASP A 227 -9.36 -17.48 -9.50
N ALA A 228 -10.03 -16.37 -9.87
CA ALA A 228 -10.82 -16.25 -11.09
C ALA A 228 -10.04 -15.46 -12.16
N ARG A 229 -9.19 -16.15 -12.92
CA ARG A 229 -8.22 -15.55 -13.86
C ARG A 229 -8.81 -14.81 -15.08
N SER A 230 -10.11 -14.57 -15.14
CA SER A 230 -10.76 -13.93 -16.29
C SER A 230 -11.74 -12.82 -15.88
N ASP A 231 -11.71 -12.40 -14.62
CA ASP A 231 -12.59 -11.36 -14.09
C ASP A 231 -11.95 -9.95 -14.08
N GLY A 232 -10.68 -9.84 -14.49
CA GLY A 232 -9.93 -8.59 -14.51
C GLY A 232 -9.32 -8.21 -13.15
N VAL A 233 -9.26 -9.14 -12.20
CA VAL A 233 -8.86 -8.89 -10.81
C VAL A 233 -7.72 -9.81 -10.42
N PHE A 234 -6.64 -9.21 -9.88
CA PHE A 234 -5.59 -9.96 -9.21
C PHE A 234 -5.54 -9.56 -7.73
N LEU A 235 -6.10 -10.40 -6.86
CA LEU A 235 -6.22 -10.11 -5.43
C LEU A 235 -5.01 -10.67 -4.66
N TRP A 236 -4.15 -9.80 -4.17
CA TRP A 236 -2.86 -10.16 -3.57
C TRP A 236 -2.83 -9.91 -2.06
N ASP A 237 -2.81 -11.00 -1.29
CA ASP A 237 -2.49 -10.98 0.14
C ASP A 237 -0.98 -10.91 0.37
N ALA A 238 -0.52 -9.78 0.91
CA ALA A 238 0.89 -9.56 1.21
C ALA A 238 1.32 -10.11 2.58
N ARG A 239 0.42 -10.72 3.37
CA ARG A 239 0.77 -11.35 4.65
C ARG A 239 1.48 -12.69 4.45
N ASN A 240 1.91 -13.28 5.55
CA ASN A 240 2.46 -14.62 5.55
C ASN A 240 1.37 -15.70 5.39
N LEU A 241 1.79 -16.92 5.08
CA LEU A 241 0.87 -18.03 4.83
C LEU A 241 0.09 -18.42 6.08
N GLY A 242 0.69 -18.38 7.28
CA GLY A 242 -0.02 -18.62 8.54
C GLY A 242 -1.22 -17.70 8.74
N GLN A 243 -1.11 -16.41 8.42
CA GLN A 243 -2.23 -15.47 8.48
C GLN A 243 -3.26 -15.69 7.37
N TYR A 244 -2.82 -15.94 6.14
CA TYR A 244 -3.71 -16.18 5.00
C TYR A 244 -4.55 -17.45 5.19
N SER A 245 -3.92 -18.55 5.61
CA SER A 245 -4.54 -19.85 5.82
C SER A 245 -5.26 -20.00 7.17
N ALA A 246 -5.22 -18.97 8.01
CA ALA A 246 -5.69 -19.05 9.40
C ALA A 246 -5.07 -20.24 10.17
N GLY A 247 -3.76 -20.44 9.99
CA GLY A 247 -2.98 -21.48 10.65
C GLY A 247 -3.22 -22.90 10.13
N GLU A 248 -3.80 -23.07 8.94
CA GLU A 248 -3.89 -24.39 8.28
C GLU A 248 -2.60 -24.76 7.54
N LYS A 249 -1.83 -23.75 7.11
CA LYS A 249 -0.51 -23.88 6.49
C LYS A 249 0.41 -22.77 6.91
N VAL A 250 1.71 -23.04 6.89
CA VAL A 250 2.75 -22.06 7.18
C VAL A 250 3.83 -22.10 6.10
N GLU A 251 4.52 -20.98 5.90
CA GLU A 251 5.60 -20.86 4.92
C GLU A 251 6.98 -20.91 5.57
N ARG A 252 8.02 -20.99 4.74
CA ARG A 252 9.40 -21.10 5.20
C ARG A 252 9.75 -20.06 6.28
N ASN A 253 10.43 -20.53 7.32
CA ASN A 253 10.84 -19.77 8.51
C ASN A 253 9.69 -19.34 9.45
N GLU A 254 8.44 -19.63 9.14
CA GLU A 254 7.35 -19.49 10.11
C GLU A 254 7.37 -20.62 11.14
N ASP A 255 6.83 -20.34 12.33
CA ASP A 255 6.71 -21.32 13.40
C ASP A 255 5.73 -22.43 13.01
N THR A 256 6.22 -23.67 13.02
CA THR A 256 5.41 -24.87 12.77
C THR A 256 4.81 -25.45 14.04
N ASP A 257 5.32 -25.08 15.23
CA ASP A 257 4.82 -25.55 16.52
C ASP A 257 4.52 -24.36 17.45
N THR A 258 3.32 -23.81 17.26
CA THR A 258 2.84 -22.67 18.04
C THR A 258 2.58 -23.00 19.52
N ASP A 259 2.62 -24.28 19.93
CA ASP A 259 2.47 -24.70 21.33
C ASP A 259 3.74 -24.50 22.15
N THR A 260 4.91 -24.58 21.50
CA THR A 260 6.22 -24.48 22.16
C THR A 260 6.99 -23.21 21.81
N ALA A 261 6.38 -22.33 21.00
CA ALA A 261 6.83 -21.00 20.59
C ALA A 261 8.28 -20.94 20.10
N LEU A 262 8.45 -20.82 18.78
CA LEU A 262 9.74 -20.67 18.09
C LEU A 262 10.69 -21.86 18.25
N SER A 263 10.19 -23.03 18.66
CA SER A 263 11.00 -24.24 18.79
C SER A 263 11.34 -24.85 17.42
N GLN A 264 10.48 -24.63 16.41
CA GLN A 264 10.62 -25.25 15.10
C GLN A 264 10.09 -24.34 13.98
N ALA A 265 11.00 -23.90 13.11
CA ALA A 265 10.65 -23.16 11.91
C ALA A 265 10.40 -24.10 10.71
N CYS A 266 9.49 -23.73 9.81
CA CYS A 266 9.24 -24.46 8.56
C CYS A 266 10.52 -24.51 7.71
N ALA A 267 11.04 -25.71 7.51
CA ALA A 267 12.31 -25.95 6.82
C ALA A 267 12.19 -26.05 5.29
N THR A 268 10.97 -26.20 4.77
CA THR A 268 10.68 -26.22 3.33
C THR A 268 9.94 -24.94 2.91
N ALA A 269 9.56 -24.81 1.64
CA ALA A 269 8.79 -23.64 1.19
C ALA A 269 7.45 -23.52 1.94
N TYR A 270 6.77 -24.65 2.15
CA TYR A 270 5.44 -24.72 2.76
C TYR A 270 5.34 -25.96 3.64
N CYS A 271 4.83 -25.80 4.87
CA CYS A 271 4.71 -26.87 5.85
C CYS A 271 3.29 -26.97 6.40
N ASP A 272 2.96 -28.17 6.87
CA ASP A 272 1.85 -28.36 7.81
C ASP A 272 2.30 -27.94 9.22
N PRO A 273 1.49 -27.14 9.95
CA PRO A 273 1.74 -26.91 11.36
C PRO A 273 1.51 -28.19 12.16
N VAL A 274 2.30 -28.39 13.22
CA VAL A 274 2.23 -29.54 14.13
C VAL A 274 0.86 -29.61 14.81
N ASN A 275 0.34 -28.46 15.24
CA ASN A 275 -0.98 -28.33 15.84
C ASN A 275 -1.83 -27.27 15.12
N PRO A 276 -2.59 -27.62 14.06
CA PRO A 276 -3.48 -26.69 13.37
C PRO A 276 -4.64 -26.18 14.23
N ASN A 277 -4.86 -26.72 15.43
CA ASN A 277 -5.88 -26.22 16.36
C ASN A 277 -5.38 -25.04 17.21
N ASN A 278 -4.07 -24.81 17.32
CA ASN A 278 -3.50 -23.63 17.98
C ASN A 278 -3.21 -22.50 16.96
N TYR A 279 -4.25 -22.12 16.24
CA TYR A 279 -4.18 -21.16 15.13
C TYR A 279 -4.32 -19.69 15.55
N MET A 280 -4.68 -19.45 16.82
CA MET A 280 -4.80 -18.09 17.37
C MET A 280 -3.46 -17.34 17.38
N ALA A 281 -2.33 -18.04 17.30
CA ALA A 281 -1.01 -17.43 17.13
C ALA A 281 -0.88 -16.57 15.86
N PHE A 282 -1.71 -16.81 14.85
CA PHE A 282 -1.73 -16.05 13.59
C PHE A 282 -2.78 -14.94 13.57
N PHE A 283 -3.60 -14.79 14.62
CA PHE A 283 -4.54 -13.68 14.72
C PHE A 283 -3.80 -12.39 15.05
N GLN A 284 -4.21 -11.29 14.42
CA GLN A 284 -3.68 -9.96 14.71
C GLN A 284 -4.79 -8.95 15.00
N ASN A 285 -4.41 -7.85 15.67
CA ASN A 285 -5.25 -6.67 15.91
C ASN A 285 -6.60 -6.94 16.61
N GLY A 286 -6.72 -8.05 17.34
CA GLY A 286 -7.99 -8.47 17.98
C GLY A 286 -9.12 -8.64 16.97
N GLY A 287 -8.82 -9.11 15.76
CA GLY A 287 -9.82 -9.43 14.74
C GLY A 287 -10.78 -10.53 15.18
N SER A 288 -12.04 -10.46 14.73
CA SER A 288 -13.03 -11.50 15.06
C SER A 288 -12.75 -12.84 14.39
N ARG A 289 -11.92 -12.83 13.35
CA ARG A 289 -11.59 -13.95 12.48
C ARG A 289 -10.24 -13.73 11.80
N GLN A 290 -9.66 -14.81 11.31
CA GLN A 290 -8.45 -14.84 10.49
C GLN A 290 -8.70 -15.70 9.26
N GLY A 291 -8.01 -15.42 8.16
CA GLY A 291 -8.25 -16.01 6.84
C GLY A 291 -8.08 -14.96 5.75
N HIS A 292 -8.78 -15.10 4.63
CA HIS A 292 -8.66 -14.21 3.47
C HIS A 292 -10.01 -14.01 2.74
N PRO A 293 -10.17 -12.89 1.99
CA PRO A 293 -11.27 -12.72 1.03
C PRO A 293 -11.19 -13.78 -0.07
N TRP A 294 -12.34 -14.19 -0.61
CA TRP A 294 -12.38 -15.18 -1.68
C TRP A 294 -11.57 -14.78 -2.92
N GLY A 295 -10.88 -15.76 -3.49
CA GLY A 295 -10.09 -15.60 -4.72
C GLY A 295 -8.74 -14.91 -4.51
N ALA A 296 -8.39 -14.56 -3.27
CA ALA A 296 -7.07 -14.04 -2.97
C ALA A 296 -5.97 -15.09 -3.17
N VAL A 297 -4.83 -14.68 -3.71
CA VAL A 297 -3.59 -15.46 -3.71
C VAL A 297 -2.58 -14.83 -2.76
N GLN A 298 -1.75 -15.66 -2.12
CA GLN A 298 -0.77 -15.21 -1.13
C GLN A 298 0.66 -15.32 -1.66
N LEU A 299 1.40 -14.23 -1.52
CA LEU A 299 2.86 -14.21 -1.56
C LEU A 299 3.32 -13.11 -0.61
N GLN A 300 4.04 -13.48 0.45
CA GLN A 300 4.46 -12.54 1.47
C GLN A 300 5.39 -11.45 0.91
N TYR A 301 5.14 -10.21 1.33
CA TYR A 301 5.91 -9.01 0.97
C TYR A 301 7.44 -9.14 1.12
N ALA A 302 7.90 -9.89 2.13
CA ALA A 302 9.32 -10.01 2.47
C ALA A 302 10.11 -10.71 1.35
N HIS A 303 9.46 -11.58 0.55
CA HIS A 303 10.08 -12.25 -0.58
C HIS A 303 10.41 -11.31 -1.75
N LEU A 304 9.95 -10.06 -1.70
CA LEU A 304 10.22 -9.03 -2.71
C LEU A 304 11.44 -8.15 -2.37
N LEU A 305 12.00 -8.34 -1.17
CA LEU A 305 13.15 -7.58 -0.68
C LEU A 305 14.36 -8.50 -0.50
N ASP A 306 15.55 -7.90 -0.59
CA ASP A 306 16.83 -8.53 -0.26
C ASP A 306 17.36 -7.94 1.05
N SER A 307 17.17 -8.66 2.16
CA SER A 307 17.61 -8.22 3.48
C SER A 307 19.12 -8.06 3.60
N THR A 308 19.90 -8.74 2.75
CA THR A 308 21.37 -8.61 2.72
C THR A 308 21.83 -7.34 2.03
N LYS A 309 20.95 -6.72 1.22
CA LYS A 309 21.20 -5.47 0.49
C LYS A 309 20.44 -4.31 1.11
N GLY A 310 20.41 -4.26 2.44
CA GLY A 310 19.72 -3.20 3.19
C GLY A 310 18.22 -3.17 2.93
N TYR A 311 17.61 -4.32 2.63
CA TYR A 311 16.18 -4.45 2.28
C TYR A 311 15.82 -3.73 0.98
N SER A 312 16.75 -3.68 0.01
CA SER A 312 16.45 -3.23 -1.35
C SER A 312 15.41 -4.15 -2.02
N TYR A 313 14.60 -3.61 -2.92
CA TYR A 313 13.77 -4.41 -3.82
C TYR A 313 14.65 -5.34 -4.68
N LYS A 314 14.19 -6.57 -4.85
CA LYS A 314 14.80 -7.54 -5.76
C LYS A 314 14.80 -7.03 -7.20
N PRO A 315 15.66 -7.58 -8.09
CA PRO A 315 15.69 -7.18 -9.49
C PRO A 315 14.31 -7.29 -10.15
N LYS A 316 14.00 -6.35 -11.06
CA LYS A 316 12.70 -6.30 -11.75
C LYS A 316 12.32 -7.62 -12.41
N ALA A 317 13.28 -8.33 -13.02
CA ALA A 317 13.03 -9.62 -13.65
C ALA A 317 12.57 -10.71 -12.67
N GLU A 318 13.10 -10.71 -11.44
CA GLU A 318 12.69 -11.67 -10.40
C GLU A 318 11.30 -11.33 -9.86
N LEU A 319 11.01 -10.05 -9.65
CA LEU A 319 9.68 -9.58 -9.27
C LEU A 319 8.63 -9.89 -10.35
N ALA A 320 8.98 -9.73 -11.63
CA ALA A 320 8.13 -10.11 -12.75
C ALA A 320 7.88 -11.62 -12.77
N ALA A 321 8.91 -12.44 -12.52
CA ALA A 321 8.78 -13.89 -12.47
C ALA A 321 7.77 -14.33 -11.40
N TYR A 322 7.85 -13.79 -10.17
CA TYR A 322 6.83 -14.04 -9.16
C TYR A 322 5.43 -13.68 -9.66
N LEU A 323 5.26 -12.52 -10.29
CA LEU A 323 3.95 -12.06 -10.73
C LEU A 323 3.34 -12.97 -11.81
N THR A 324 4.16 -13.67 -12.59
CA THR A 324 3.70 -14.72 -13.50
C THR A 324 3.40 -16.06 -12.82
N GLY A 325 3.62 -16.19 -11.51
CA GLY A 325 3.41 -17.42 -10.73
C GLY A 325 4.61 -18.37 -10.69
N ALA A 326 5.80 -17.91 -11.11
CA ALA A 326 7.04 -18.66 -10.92
C ALA A 326 7.47 -18.65 -9.43
N VAL A 327 8.38 -19.57 -9.10
CA VAL A 327 8.97 -19.70 -7.77
C VAL A 327 10.41 -19.21 -7.73
N ASP A 328 10.87 -18.77 -6.57
CA ASP A 328 12.28 -18.47 -6.32
C ASP A 328 13.13 -19.74 -6.09
N ALA A 329 14.42 -19.55 -5.84
CA ALA A 329 15.36 -20.64 -5.56
C ALA A 329 15.01 -21.45 -4.31
N ASN A 330 14.17 -20.93 -3.42
CA ASN A 330 13.69 -21.60 -2.23
C ASN A 330 12.35 -22.31 -2.45
N GLY A 331 11.78 -22.24 -3.66
CA GLY A 331 10.45 -22.77 -3.98
C GLY A 331 9.31 -21.85 -3.55
N MET A 332 9.58 -20.61 -3.14
CA MET A 332 8.56 -19.64 -2.74
C MET A 332 7.89 -19.03 -3.96
N GLY A 333 6.57 -19.03 -4.01
CA GLY A 333 5.76 -18.37 -5.04
C GLY A 333 4.34 -18.12 -4.56
N PHE A 334 3.45 -17.67 -5.46
CA PHE A 334 2.05 -17.48 -5.11
C PHE A 334 1.36 -18.82 -4.79
N VAL A 335 0.60 -18.84 -3.69
CA VAL A 335 -0.30 -19.95 -3.35
C VAL A 335 -1.75 -19.51 -3.40
N GLY A 336 -2.62 -20.41 -3.85
CA GLY A 336 -4.07 -20.20 -3.86
C GLY A 336 -4.76 -20.73 -2.61
N SER A 337 -6.10 -20.73 -2.63
CA SER A 337 -6.96 -21.17 -1.51
C SER A 337 -6.79 -22.65 -1.13
N ASN A 338 -6.33 -23.48 -2.06
CA ASN A 338 -5.96 -24.87 -1.79
C ASN A 338 -4.54 -25.04 -1.22
N TYR A 339 -3.86 -23.92 -0.95
CA TYR A 339 -2.48 -23.83 -0.47
C TYR A 339 -1.43 -24.47 -1.38
N ALA A 340 -1.81 -24.75 -2.64
CA ALA A 340 -0.87 -25.17 -3.67
C ALA A 340 -0.33 -23.95 -4.40
N LEU A 341 0.88 -24.10 -4.95
CA LEU A 341 1.45 -23.12 -5.88
C LEU A 341 0.49 -22.91 -7.06
N VAL A 342 0.24 -21.63 -7.37
CA VAL A 342 -0.59 -21.23 -8.51
C VAL A 342 0.06 -21.65 -9.84
N GLY A 343 1.39 -21.57 -9.91
CA GLY A 343 2.20 -22.00 -11.05
C GLY A 343 2.37 -20.94 -12.13
N THR A 344 3.38 -21.12 -12.99
CA THR A 344 3.71 -20.17 -14.05
C THR A 344 2.57 -20.01 -15.06
N GLY A 345 2.27 -18.76 -15.43
CA GLY A 345 1.17 -18.36 -16.31
C GLY A 345 -0.19 -18.23 -15.60
N ASN A 346 -0.27 -18.57 -14.33
CA ASN A 346 -1.56 -18.73 -13.64
C ASN A 346 -1.83 -17.69 -12.55
N ALA A 347 -0.85 -16.84 -12.22
CA ALA A 347 -1.05 -15.74 -11.27
C ALA A 347 -1.62 -14.51 -12.00
N TYR A 348 -0.94 -13.37 -12.00
CA TYR A 348 -1.43 -12.15 -12.66
C TYR A 348 -1.67 -12.37 -14.17
N GLN A 349 -2.84 -11.97 -14.66
CA GLN A 349 -3.15 -11.93 -16.09
C GLN A 349 -3.02 -10.50 -16.62
N GLU A 350 -2.53 -10.37 -17.86
CA GLU A 350 -2.35 -9.06 -18.46
C GLU A 350 -3.68 -8.33 -18.61
N GLY A 351 -3.74 -7.10 -18.09
CA GLY A 351 -4.97 -6.30 -18.04
C GLY A 351 -5.68 -6.34 -16.68
N ASP A 352 -5.34 -7.29 -15.81
CA ASP A 352 -5.90 -7.31 -14.45
C ASP A 352 -5.50 -6.06 -13.67
N THR A 353 -6.40 -5.63 -12.80
CA THR A 353 -6.08 -4.68 -11.73
C THR A 353 -5.65 -5.45 -10.49
N VAL A 354 -4.45 -5.14 -9.99
CA VAL A 354 -3.92 -5.68 -8.74
C VAL A 354 -4.61 -4.98 -7.57
N TYR A 355 -5.28 -5.75 -6.73
CA TYR A 355 -5.80 -5.30 -5.43
C TYR A 355 -4.89 -5.88 -4.36
N THR A 356 -4.01 -5.06 -3.80
CA THR A 356 -3.09 -5.52 -2.77
C THR A 356 -3.54 -5.07 -1.39
N TYR A 357 -3.43 -5.98 -0.44
CA TYR A 357 -3.79 -5.74 0.95
C TYR A 357 -2.89 -6.57 1.87
N CYS A 358 -2.94 -6.25 3.16
CA CYS A 358 -2.32 -7.08 4.17
C CYS A 358 -3.11 -7.00 5.47
N GLU A 359 -2.45 -6.87 6.60
CA GLU A 359 -3.11 -6.67 7.88
C GLU A 359 -3.56 -5.20 8.09
N THR A 360 -2.65 -4.24 7.95
CA THR A 360 -2.87 -2.79 8.14
C THR A 360 -2.40 -1.95 6.94
N THR A 361 -2.39 -2.56 5.75
CA THR A 361 -1.87 -2.01 4.47
C THR A 361 -0.37 -1.72 4.40
N PHE A 362 0.34 -1.64 5.53
CA PHE A 362 1.80 -1.38 5.53
C PHE A 362 2.60 -2.41 4.73
N ARG A 363 2.40 -3.72 4.93
CA ARG A 363 3.10 -4.76 4.14
C ARG A 363 2.72 -4.68 2.67
N ALA A 364 1.47 -4.31 2.39
CA ALA A 364 0.97 -4.11 1.03
C ALA A 364 1.63 -2.92 0.32
N MET A 365 2.27 -1.99 1.05
CA MET A 365 3.07 -0.93 0.43
C MET A 365 4.22 -1.51 -0.40
N ILE A 366 4.81 -2.64 0.01
CA ILE A 366 5.93 -3.27 -0.70
C ILE A 366 5.45 -3.99 -1.96
N THR A 367 4.37 -4.78 -1.86
CA THR A 367 3.74 -5.46 -3.00
C THR A 367 3.13 -4.45 -3.98
N GLY A 368 2.62 -3.33 -3.47
CA GLY A 368 2.13 -2.21 -4.25
C GLY A 368 3.24 -1.45 -4.98
N VAL A 369 4.38 -1.20 -4.36
CA VAL A 369 5.56 -0.65 -5.07
C VAL A 369 6.04 -1.64 -6.14
N ALA A 370 6.13 -2.92 -5.82
CA ALA A 370 6.53 -3.94 -6.79
C ALA A 370 5.60 -3.97 -8.01
N SER A 371 4.29 -4.05 -7.79
CA SER A 371 3.32 -4.07 -8.89
C SER A 371 3.21 -2.72 -9.62
N ALA A 372 2.99 -1.62 -8.90
CA ALA A 372 2.62 -0.33 -9.48
C ALA A 372 3.80 0.53 -9.96
N VAL A 373 4.99 0.40 -9.34
CA VAL A 373 6.15 1.27 -9.59
C VAL A 373 7.26 0.55 -10.34
N ILE A 374 7.49 -0.71 -9.99
CA ILE A 374 8.54 -1.51 -10.62
C ILE A 374 8.02 -2.14 -11.92
N LEU A 375 6.89 -2.83 -11.83
CA LEU A 375 6.30 -3.59 -12.94
C LEU A 375 5.26 -2.81 -13.75
N GLY A 376 4.80 -1.65 -13.24
CA GLY A 376 3.81 -0.78 -13.87
C GLY A 376 2.46 -1.43 -14.14
N LYS A 377 2.04 -2.34 -13.27
CA LYS A 377 0.70 -2.93 -13.31
C LYS A 377 -0.34 -1.97 -12.74
N PRO A 378 -1.59 -1.99 -13.23
CA PRO A 378 -2.68 -1.25 -12.61
C PRO A 378 -2.86 -1.77 -11.18
N THR A 379 -2.70 -0.92 -10.17
CA THR A 379 -2.71 -1.33 -8.77
C THR A 379 -3.59 -0.43 -7.93
N ARG A 380 -4.32 -1.04 -6.99
CA ARG A 380 -5.12 -0.39 -5.96
C ARG A 380 -4.76 -0.99 -4.59
N PHE A 381 -4.72 -0.15 -3.57
CA PHE A 381 -4.45 -0.52 -2.19
C PHE A 381 -5.75 -0.59 -1.42
N TYR A 382 -6.09 -1.76 -0.90
CA TYR A 382 -7.20 -1.83 0.05
C TYR A 382 -6.72 -1.35 1.42
N ASP A 383 -6.85 -0.04 1.65
CA ASP A 383 -6.21 0.65 2.77
C ASP A 383 -6.81 0.31 4.14
N GLY A 384 -8.07 -0.16 4.17
CA GLY A 384 -8.68 -0.72 5.37
C GLY A 384 -8.12 -2.09 5.75
N ALA A 385 -7.62 -2.83 4.76
CA ALA A 385 -6.96 -4.12 4.89
C ALA A 385 -7.73 -5.12 5.77
N MET A 386 -7.04 -6.09 6.36
CA MET A 386 -7.68 -7.13 7.15
C MET A 386 -8.14 -6.65 8.52
N VAL A 387 -7.62 -5.53 9.04
CA VAL A 387 -8.22 -4.86 10.21
C VAL A 387 -9.68 -4.49 9.93
N GLU A 388 -9.99 -3.92 8.77
CA GLU A 388 -11.38 -3.66 8.37
C GLU A 388 -12.11 -4.96 8.02
N TRP A 389 -11.53 -5.76 7.12
CA TRP A 389 -12.19 -6.97 6.60
C TRP A 389 -12.53 -7.98 7.70
N SER A 390 -11.57 -8.35 8.57
CA SER A 390 -11.82 -9.29 9.67
C SER A 390 -12.70 -8.72 10.78
N SER A 391 -12.96 -7.41 10.80
CA SER A 391 -13.86 -6.79 11.76
C SER A 391 -15.33 -6.91 11.33
N LEU A 392 -15.61 -6.95 10.04
CA LEU A 392 -16.98 -6.88 9.53
C LEU A 392 -17.63 -8.27 9.44
N SER A 393 -18.11 -8.78 10.57
CA SER A 393 -18.70 -10.11 10.69
C SER A 393 -19.93 -10.14 11.60
N TYR A 394 -20.72 -11.21 11.50
CA TYR A 394 -21.77 -11.56 12.48
C TYR A 394 -21.17 -12.39 13.63
N LEU A 395 -20.12 -11.89 14.27
CA LEU A 395 -19.49 -12.49 15.45
C LEU A 395 -19.55 -11.52 16.64
N ALA A 396 -19.41 -12.05 17.86
CA ALA A 396 -19.42 -11.25 19.07
C ALA A 396 -18.03 -10.64 19.36
N ASP A 397 -18.01 -9.41 19.86
CA ASP A 397 -16.83 -8.78 20.45
C ASP A 397 -16.65 -9.17 21.92
N LEU A 398 -15.59 -8.66 22.56
CA LEU A 398 -15.28 -8.89 23.97
C LEU A 398 -16.38 -8.43 24.95
N SER A 399 -17.29 -7.57 24.50
CA SER A 399 -18.44 -7.12 25.31
C SER A 399 -19.66 -8.03 25.12
N GLY A 400 -19.56 -9.05 24.27
CA GLY A 400 -20.66 -9.93 23.89
C GLY A 400 -21.62 -9.33 22.86
N ASN A 401 -21.31 -8.15 22.32
CA ASN A 401 -22.13 -7.51 21.30
C ASN A 401 -21.77 -8.06 19.93
N THR A 402 -22.77 -8.32 19.08
CA THR A 402 -22.51 -8.65 17.69
C THR A 402 -21.94 -7.44 16.96
N ILE A 403 -20.84 -7.62 16.23
CA ILE A 403 -20.16 -6.51 15.53
C ILE A 403 -21.05 -5.92 14.43
N LEU A 404 -21.59 -6.75 13.54
CA LEU A 404 -22.60 -6.35 12.56
C LEU A 404 -23.89 -7.14 12.74
N PRO A 405 -25.08 -6.58 12.47
CA PRO A 405 -26.31 -7.34 12.32
C PRO A 405 -26.19 -8.44 11.25
N VAL A 406 -26.94 -9.54 11.42
CA VAL A 406 -26.91 -10.71 10.52
C VAL A 406 -27.22 -10.35 9.06
N ASN A 407 -28.06 -9.34 8.85
CA ASN A 407 -28.53 -8.85 7.55
C ASN A 407 -27.79 -7.58 7.09
N SER A 408 -26.69 -7.19 7.74
CA SER A 408 -25.86 -6.09 7.23
C SER A 408 -25.27 -6.48 5.87
N PRO A 409 -25.36 -5.60 4.84
CA PRO A 409 -24.76 -5.85 3.54
C PRO A 409 -23.22 -5.79 3.56
N TRP A 410 -22.65 -5.26 4.64
CA TRP A 410 -21.20 -5.05 4.80
C TRP A 410 -20.48 -6.24 5.44
N ARG A 411 -21.20 -7.34 5.69
CA ARG A 411 -20.63 -8.60 6.18
C ARG A 411 -19.65 -9.16 5.16
N SER A 412 -18.35 -9.11 5.49
CA SER A 412 -17.30 -9.68 4.65
C SER A 412 -17.03 -11.15 4.97
N ASP A 413 -17.53 -11.65 6.10
CA ASP A 413 -17.42 -13.06 6.49
C ASP A 413 -18.18 -14.02 5.55
N VAL A 414 -19.19 -13.52 4.82
CA VAL A 414 -19.92 -14.33 3.81
C VAL A 414 -19.20 -14.40 2.46
N LYS A 415 -18.05 -13.73 2.32
CA LYS A 415 -17.20 -13.67 1.13
C LYS A 415 -15.73 -13.98 1.45
N SER A 416 -15.52 -14.86 2.42
CA SER A 416 -14.18 -15.19 2.92
C SER A 416 -14.06 -16.66 3.24
N PHE A 417 -12.85 -17.20 3.08
CA PHE A 417 -12.42 -18.28 3.95
C PHE A 417 -12.01 -17.68 5.30
N TYR A 418 -12.45 -18.27 6.41
CA TYR A 418 -12.00 -17.84 7.72
C TYR A 418 -12.15 -18.91 8.80
N ARG A 419 -11.37 -18.76 9.86
CA ARG A 419 -11.60 -19.37 11.17
C ARG A 419 -11.95 -18.27 12.17
N PRO A 420 -12.98 -18.44 13.02
CA PRO A 420 -13.33 -17.45 14.02
C PRO A 420 -12.32 -17.46 15.16
N ALA A 421 -12.24 -16.36 15.91
CA ALA A 421 -11.54 -16.33 17.18
C ALA A 421 -12.12 -17.42 18.11
N THR A 422 -11.24 -18.13 18.84
CA THR A 422 -11.66 -19.23 19.74
C THR A 422 -12.51 -18.75 20.92
N SER A 423 -12.43 -17.47 21.25
CA SER A 423 -13.25 -16.80 22.27
C SER A 423 -13.52 -15.36 21.84
N ASN A 424 -14.69 -14.83 22.20
CA ASN A 424 -14.99 -13.42 21.98
C ASN A 424 -14.15 -12.48 22.86
N THR A 425 -13.61 -12.98 23.99
CA THR A 425 -12.84 -12.17 24.95
C THR A 425 -11.55 -11.59 24.37
N VAL A 426 -11.06 -12.14 23.25
CA VAL A 426 -9.88 -11.64 22.52
C VAL A 426 -10.24 -10.80 21.29
N VAL A 427 -11.53 -10.56 21.05
CA VAL A 427 -12.04 -9.79 19.91
C VAL A 427 -12.27 -8.34 20.35
N ASN A 428 -11.47 -7.44 19.81
CA ASN A 428 -11.60 -6.02 20.11
C ASN A 428 -12.92 -5.46 19.59
N ALA A 429 -13.59 -4.66 20.43
CA ALA A 429 -14.75 -3.88 20.02
C ALA A 429 -14.41 -2.93 18.86
N ARG A 430 -15.36 -2.73 17.94
CA ARG A 430 -15.18 -1.95 16.71
C ARG A 430 -16.11 -0.76 16.68
N THR A 431 -15.61 0.37 16.19
CA THR A 431 -16.43 1.57 15.99
C THR A 431 -17.17 1.46 14.66
N ILE A 432 -18.33 0.79 14.70
CA ILE A 432 -19.29 0.78 13.59
C ILE A 432 -20.02 2.11 13.58
N THR A 433 -19.90 2.84 12.47
CA THR A 433 -20.56 4.15 12.26
C THR A 433 -22.01 3.93 11.82
N ASP A 434 -22.22 3.10 10.80
CA ASP A 434 -23.55 2.72 10.30
C ASP A 434 -23.48 1.34 9.62
N ALA A 435 -24.10 0.33 10.25
CA ALA A 435 -24.13 -1.03 9.75
C ALA A 435 -24.97 -1.20 8.46
N TYR A 436 -25.70 -0.17 8.05
CA TYR A 436 -26.52 -0.12 6.84
C TYR A 436 -26.20 1.12 5.99
N ALA A 437 -24.99 1.68 6.13
CA ALA A 437 -24.55 2.80 5.30
C ALA A 437 -24.80 2.46 3.83
N SER A 438 -25.22 3.44 3.03
CA SER A 438 -25.50 3.23 1.60
C SER A 438 -24.23 3.06 0.76
N SER A 439 -23.06 3.41 1.31
CA SER A 439 -21.76 3.18 0.69
C SER A 439 -20.65 3.13 1.75
N ALA A 440 -19.52 2.51 1.40
CA ALA A 440 -18.28 2.55 2.16
C ALA A 440 -17.22 3.48 1.52
N ASN A 441 -17.68 4.52 0.80
CA ASN A 441 -16.83 5.42 0.01
C ASN A 441 -16.61 6.78 0.67
N ALA A 442 -16.99 6.96 1.95
CA ALA A 442 -17.00 8.29 2.58
C ALA A 442 -15.63 8.97 2.58
N ILE A 443 -14.54 8.21 2.76
CA ILE A 443 -13.16 8.71 2.72
C ILE A 443 -12.83 9.31 1.35
N VAL A 444 -13.00 8.51 0.29
CA VAL A 444 -12.69 8.91 -1.09
C VAL A 444 -13.58 10.08 -1.52
N ASN A 445 -14.87 10.06 -1.16
CA ASN A 445 -15.79 11.14 -1.49
C ASN A 445 -15.40 12.45 -0.78
N ALA A 446 -15.03 12.39 0.49
CA ALA A 446 -14.55 13.55 1.24
C ALA A 446 -13.25 14.11 0.65
N ASP A 447 -12.33 13.25 0.20
CA ASP A 447 -11.06 13.67 -0.39
C ASP A 447 -11.25 14.33 -1.76
N LYS A 448 -12.14 13.79 -2.60
CA LYS A 448 -12.54 14.43 -3.87
C LYS A 448 -13.19 15.80 -3.66
N ALA A 449 -14.10 15.88 -2.69
CA ALA A 449 -14.76 17.14 -2.30
C ALA A 449 -13.75 18.18 -1.80
N TYR A 450 -12.82 17.76 -0.93
CA TYR A 450 -11.75 18.63 -0.44
C TYR A 450 -10.92 19.20 -1.60
N LYS A 451 -10.58 18.34 -2.57
CA LYS A 451 -9.74 18.68 -3.70
C LYS A 451 -10.38 19.68 -4.67
N THR A 452 -11.67 19.53 -4.94
CA THR A 452 -12.45 20.41 -5.84
C THR A 452 -12.92 21.69 -5.15
N GLY A 453 -12.97 21.71 -3.81
CA GLY A 453 -13.60 22.77 -3.04
C GLY A 453 -15.13 22.73 -3.08
N GLU A 454 -15.69 21.68 -3.70
CA GLU A 454 -17.14 21.44 -3.73
C GLU A 454 -17.57 20.77 -2.43
N ALA A 455 -18.76 21.11 -1.93
CA ALA A 455 -19.32 20.39 -0.80
C ALA A 455 -19.51 18.92 -1.17
N ALA A 456 -19.10 17.99 -0.30
CA ALA A 456 -19.38 16.58 -0.49
C ALA A 456 -20.91 16.41 -0.61
N GLN A 457 -21.41 16.09 -1.80
CA GLN A 457 -22.84 15.93 -1.99
C GLN A 457 -23.36 14.83 -1.08
N SER A 458 -24.21 15.21 -0.13
CA SER A 458 -24.95 14.27 0.71
C SER A 458 -26.02 13.57 -0.14
N GLY A 459 -25.65 12.45 -0.76
CA GLY A 459 -26.57 11.43 -1.30
C GLY A 459 -27.17 11.70 -2.68
N SER A 460 -26.69 10.96 -3.69
CA SER A 460 -27.50 10.19 -4.66
C SER A 460 -26.56 9.52 -5.65
N GLY A 461 -26.80 8.23 -5.94
CA GLY A 461 -25.92 7.35 -6.70
C GLY A 461 -25.46 7.89 -8.07
N GLY A 462 -24.15 7.89 -8.25
CA GLY A 462 -23.47 7.96 -9.54
C GLY A 462 -22.30 6.99 -9.49
N GLY A 463 -22.56 5.73 -9.84
CA GLY A 463 -21.56 4.67 -9.82
C GLY A 463 -20.41 5.00 -10.77
N GLY A 464 -19.24 5.31 -10.20
CA GLY A 464 -17.98 5.12 -10.91
C GLY A 464 -17.81 3.61 -11.09
N GLY A 465 -18.31 3.10 -12.22
CA GLY A 465 -18.20 1.69 -12.57
C GLY A 465 -16.74 1.25 -12.55
N ALA A 466 -16.50 0.02 -12.12
CA ALA A 466 -15.27 -0.70 -12.44
C ALA A 466 -14.99 -0.55 -13.95
N PRO A 467 -13.72 -0.45 -14.39
CA PRO A 467 -13.42 -0.36 -15.80
C PRO A 467 -14.08 -1.51 -16.55
N THR A 468 -14.92 -1.20 -17.53
CA THR A 468 -15.45 -2.17 -18.47
C THR A 468 -14.28 -2.82 -19.20
N ASN A 469 -14.19 -4.15 -19.11
CA ASN A 469 -13.26 -4.98 -19.87
C ASN A 469 -13.30 -4.59 -21.37
N PRO A 470 -12.18 -4.18 -21.99
CA PRO A 470 -12.13 -3.79 -23.40
C PRO A 470 -12.17 -4.97 -24.39
N CYS A 471 -12.38 -6.21 -23.94
CA CYS A 471 -12.54 -7.36 -24.83
C CYS A 471 -13.93 -7.97 -24.67
N GLY A 472 -14.80 -7.71 -25.65
CA GLY A 472 -16.16 -8.24 -25.72
C GLY A 472 -16.20 -9.74 -26.02
N GLY A 473 -17.23 -10.39 -25.45
CA GLY A 473 -17.61 -11.78 -25.64
C GLY A 473 -18.67 -12.16 -24.63
#